data_AF-A0A5C3R4N1-F1
#
_entry.id   AF-A0A5C3R4N1-F1
#
_cell.length_a   1.000
_cell.length_b   1.000
_cell.length_c   1.000
_cell.angle_alpha   90.00
_cell.angle_beta   90.00
_cell.angle_gamma   90.00
#
_symmetry.space_group_name_H-M   'P 1'
#
loop_
_entity.id
_entity.type
_entity.pdbx_description
1 polymer ?
#
loop_
_entity_poly.entity_id
_entity_poly.type
_entity_poly.pdbx_seq_one_letter_code
_entity_poly.pdbx_strand_id
1 'polypeptide(L)'
;MSVRTLFLVVFRPQSAAPPHWGLFIPDQPLIIQQFNHATPGKLIHIDGIPGVGFRPCASRGYVPARGRTAMHPFFIGQLAGQHVINGVPGSKGITAIDIIEDLAFKLPAMGSDPVMCQNWAQSVVQMLISKSILRPSPQIQMVFESARRGPF
;
A
#
# COMPACT_ATOMS: atom_id res chain seq x y z
N MET A 1 4.57 -20.24 -11.17
CA MET A 1 4.82 -18.81 -10.88
C MET A 1 4.29 -18.52 -9.48
N SER A 2 5.02 -17.80 -8.63
CA SER A 2 4.50 -17.41 -7.31
C SER A 2 3.45 -16.31 -7.44
N VAL A 3 2.49 -16.27 -6.53
CA VAL A 3 1.44 -15.23 -6.45
C VAL A 3 1.62 -14.48 -5.15
N ARG A 4 1.39 -13.16 -5.15
CA ARG A 4 1.42 -12.31 -3.96
C ARG A 4 0.07 -11.66 -3.73
N THR A 5 -0.30 -11.52 -2.46
CA THR A 5 -1.49 -10.78 -2.06
C THR A 5 -1.20 -9.29 -2.13
N LEU A 6 -2.16 -8.48 -2.57
CA LEU A 6 -2.10 -7.02 -2.43
C LEU A 6 -3.21 -6.56 -1.49
N PHE A 7 -2.82 -5.78 -0.48
CA PHE A 7 -3.73 -5.13 0.45
C PHE A 7 -3.72 -3.62 0.24
N LEU A 8 -4.91 -3.01 0.28
CA LEU A 8 -5.05 -1.60 0.64
C LEU A 8 -4.98 -1.51 2.16
N VAL A 9 -4.17 -0.62 2.71
CA VAL A 9 -4.04 -0.46 4.16
C VAL A 9 -4.42 0.96 4.56
N VAL A 10 -5.17 1.04 5.67
CA VAL A 10 -5.54 2.30 6.32
C VAL A 10 -4.81 2.38 7.63
N PHE A 11 -4.04 3.44 7.80
CA PHE A 11 -3.40 3.77 9.06
C PHE A 11 -4.38 4.59 9.87
N ARG A 12 -4.64 4.15 11.10
CA ARG A 12 -5.42 4.91 12.06
C ARG A 12 -4.50 5.43 13.14
N PRO A 13 -4.04 6.68 13.04
CA PRO A 13 -3.31 7.29 14.14
C PRO A 13 -4.19 7.27 15.39
N GLN A 14 -3.58 7.03 16.55
CA GLN A 14 -4.27 7.10 17.85
C GLN A 14 -4.71 8.54 18.21
N SER A 15 -4.20 9.55 17.49
CA SER A 15 -4.60 10.95 17.59
C SER A 15 -5.62 11.32 16.51
N ALA A 16 -6.30 12.46 16.66
CA ALA A 16 -7.25 13.03 15.68
C ALA A 16 -6.65 13.39 14.31
N ALA A 17 -5.43 12.91 14.01
CA ALA A 17 -4.87 12.99 12.67
C ALA A 17 -5.74 12.16 11.72
N PRO A 18 -5.92 12.63 10.49
CA PRO A 18 -6.82 11.97 9.58
C PRO A 18 -6.23 10.66 9.04
N PRO A 19 -7.05 9.75 8.48
CA PRO A 19 -6.58 8.45 8.03
C PRO A 19 -5.55 8.58 6.92
N HIS A 20 -4.49 7.77 7.01
CA HIS A 20 -3.48 7.67 5.96
C HIS A 20 -3.65 6.37 5.17
N TRP A 21 -3.25 6.37 3.91
CA TRP A 21 -3.51 5.27 2.97
C TRP A 21 -2.22 4.74 2.36
N GLY A 22 -2.15 3.42 2.16
CA GLY A 22 -1.03 2.78 1.51
C GLY A 22 -1.41 1.44 0.89
N LEU A 23 -0.43 0.84 0.23
CA LEU A 23 -0.50 -0.50 -0.35
C LEU A 23 0.51 -1.39 0.38
N PHE A 24 0.08 -2.58 0.78
CA PHE A 24 0.96 -3.56 1.41
C PHE A 24 1.00 -4.87 0.61
N ILE A 25 2.22 -5.34 0.35
CA ILE A 25 2.51 -6.57 -0.38
C ILE A 25 3.40 -7.44 0.51
N PRO A 26 2.89 -8.50 1.16
CA PRO A 26 3.69 -9.40 1.98
C PRO A 26 4.74 -10.16 1.14
N ASP A 27 5.83 -10.53 1.80
CA ASP A 27 6.92 -11.34 1.22
C ASP A 27 6.48 -12.79 0.92
N GLN A 28 5.33 -13.21 1.44
CA GLN A 28 4.71 -14.51 1.21
C GLN A 28 3.22 -14.35 0.97
N PRO A 29 2.55 -15.31 0.29
CA PRO A 29 1.10 -15.34 0.21
C PRO A 29 0.49 -15.32 1.60
N LEU A 30 -0.48 -14.43 1.82
CA LEU A 30 -1.05 -14.18 3.14
C LEU A 30 -2.55 -13.93 3.03
N ILE A 31 -3.33 -14.50 3.95
CA ILE A 31 -4.76 -14.23 4.11
C ILE A 31 -4.98 -13.15 5.17
N ILE A 32 -6.09 -12.42 5.11
CA ILE A 32 -6.31 -11.24 5.95
C ILE A 32 -6.17 -11.50 7.46
N GLN A 33 -6.56 -12.69 7.94
CA GLN A 33 -6.43 -13.10 9.34
C GLN A 33 -4.97 -13.14 9.82
N GLN A 34 -4.03 -13.35 8.90
CA GLN A 34 -2.61 -13.45 9.19
C GLN A 34 -1.88 -12.10 9.12
N PHE A 35 -2.55 -11.01 8.76
CA PHE A 35 -1.89 -9.74 8.42
C PHE A 35 -1.06 -9.17 9.58
N ASN A 36 -1.51 -9.38 10.82
CA ASN A 36 -0.80 -8.92 12.01
C ASN A 36 0.27 -9.92 12.51
N HIS A 37 0.46 -11.07 11.86
CA HIS A 37 1.44 -12.08 12.25
C HIS A 37 2.81 -11.78 11.65
N ALA A 38 3.45 -10.70 12.11
CA ALA A 38 4.86 -10.33 11.89
C ALA A 38 5.46 -10.56 10.49
N THR A 39 4.64 -10.65 9.44
CA THR A 39 5.10 -11.08 8.12
C THR A 39 5.69 -9.85 7.43
N PRO A 40 6.99 -9.89 7.08
CA PRO A 40 7.62 -8.80 6.37
C PRO A 40 7.00 -8.65 4.99
N GLY A 41 7.06 -7.44 4.46
CA GLY A 41 6.61 -7.14 3.12
C GLY A 41 7.05 -5.77 2.67
N LYS A 42 6.36 -5.26 1.66
CA LYS A 42 6.56 -3.94 1.10
C LYS A 42 5.36 -3.08 1.41
N LEU A 43 5.60 -1.93 2.01
CA LEU A 43 4.62 -0.86 2.17
C LEU A 43 4.92 0.25 1.17
N ILE A 44 3.95 0.62 0.35
CA ILE A 44 4.03 1.75 -0.58
C ILE A 44 2.96 2.77 -0.19
N HIS A 45 3.36 4.00 0.10
CA HIS A 45 2.44 5.05 0.56
C HIS A 45 3.01 6.43 0.24
N ILE A 46 2.21 7.48 0.44
CA ILE A 46 2.73 8.85 0.46
C ILE A 46 3.39 9.10 1.82
N ASP A 47 4.60 9.65 1.84
CA ASP A 47 5.30 10.07 3.05
C ASP A 47 5.69 11.55 2.92
N GLY A 48 5.77 12.26 4.03
CA GLY A 48 6.07 13.69 4.04
C GLY A 48 5.45 14.46 5.19
N ILE A 49 5.82 15.73 5.28
CA ILE A 49 5.29 16.68 6.27
C ILE A 49 5.00 18.03 5.61
N PRO A 50 4.04 18.81 6.14
CA PRO A 50 3.80 20.17 5.70
C PRO A 50 5.11 21.00 5.71
N GLY A 51 5.33 21.80 4.67
CA GLY A 51 6.53 22.61 4.51
C GLY A 51 7.73 21.90 3.87
N VAL A 52 7.87 20.59 4.01
CA VAL A 52 8.93 19.79 3.32
C VAL A 52 8.39 19.15 2.03
N GLY A 53 7.09 18.90 1.99
CA GLY A 53 6.42 18.29 0.85
C GLY A 53 6.12 16.81 1.05
N PHE A 54 5.37 16.26 0.11
CA PHE A 54 4.89 14.88 0.13
C PHE A 54 5.45 14.15 -1.09
N ARG A 55 5.76 12.87 -0.93
CA ARG A 55 6.27 12.02 -2.02
C ARG A 55 5.85 10.56 -1.83
N PRO A 56 5.63 9.81 -2.91
CA PRO A 56 5.57 8.36 -2.83
C PRO A 56 6.84 7.80 -2.20
N CYS A 57 6.66 6.81 -1.33
CA CYS A 57 7.72 6.14 -0.59
C CYS A 57 7.42 4.64 -0.58
N ALA A 58 8.46 3.83 -0.72
CA ALA A 58 8.40 2.39 -0.57
C ALA A 58 9.32 1.95 0.60
N SER A 59 8.74 1.28 1.58
CA SER A 59 9.43 0.67 2.71
C SER A 59 9.44 -0.85 2.54
N ARG A 60 10.63 -1.44 2.35
CA ARG A 60 10.79 -2.89 2.15
C ARG A 60 11.19 -3.60 3.45
N GLY A 61 10.78 -4.85 3.59
CA GLY A 61 10.83 -5.60 4.85
C GLY A 61 10.02 -4.93 5.97
N TYR A 62 8.99 -4.17 5.60
CA TYR A 62 8.06 -3.55 6.53
C TYR A 62 7.26 -4.63 7.25
N VAL A 63 7.17 -4.54 8.57
CA VAL A 63 6.42 -5.48 9.41
C VAL A 63 5.28 -4.71 10.07
N PRO A 64 4.01 -4.91 9.69
CA PRO A 64 2.87 -4.18 10.25
C PRO A 64 2.80 -4.23 11.78
N ALA A 65 3.08 -5.39 12.36
CA ALA A 65 3.09 -5.58 13.82
C ALA A 65 4.16 -4.77 14.57
N ARG A 66 5.20 -4.26 13.88
CA ARG A 66 6.25 -3.41 14.47
C ARG A 66 5.97 -1.91 14.26
N GLY A 67 4.95 -1.55 13.49
CA GLY A 67 4.56 -0.17 13.26
C GLY A 67 4.00 0.48 14.53
N ARG A 68 4.21 1.80 14.68
CA ARG A 68 3.61 2.59 15.77
C ARG A 68 2.10 2.79 15.62
N THR A 69 1.58 2.58 14.41
CA THR A 69 0.19 2.86 14.05
C THR A 69 -0.46 1.58 13.57
N ALA A 70 -1.63 1.25 14.13
CA ALA A 70 -2.39 0.10 13.70
C ALA A 70 -2.83 0.25 12.23
N MET A 71 -2.72 -0.85 11.49
CA MET A 71 -3.17 -0.94 10.10
C MET A 71 -4.43 -1.77 10.00
N HIS A 72 -5.37 -1.27 9.21
CA HIS A 72 -6.55 -2.02 8.79
C HIS A 72 -6.37 -2.44 7.33
N PRO A 73 -6.09 -3.74 7.08
CA PRO A 73 -5.91 -4.24 5.73
C PRO A 73 -7.24 -4.55 5.04
N PHE A 74 -7.30 -4.30 3.75
CA PHE A 74 -8.37 -4.71 2.86
C PHE A 74 -7.77 -5.47 1.69
N PHE A 75 -8.20 -6.71 1.47
CA PHE A 75 -7.74 -7.50 0.33
C PHE A 75 -8.30 -6.93 -0.97
N ILE A 76 -7.40 -6.48 -1.86
CA ILE A 76 -7.80 -5.86 -3.14
C ILE A 76 -7.42 -6.68 -4.37
N GLY A 77 -6.62 -7.74 -4.21
CA GLY A 77 -6.34 -8.67 -5.29
C GLY A 77 -5.01 -9.39 -5.18
N GLN A 78 -4.60 -10.01 -6.28
CA GLN A 78 -3.39 -10.80 -6.39
C GLN A 78 -2.49 -10.33 -7.52
N LEU A 79 -1.19 -10.41 -7.30
CA LEU A 79 -0.12 -10.02 -8.21
C LEU A 79 0.70 -11.24 -8.58
N ALA A 80 1.25 -11.30 -9.80
CA ALA A 80 2.31 -12.26 -10.10
C ALA A 80 3.58 -11.88 -9.34
N GLY A 81 4.19 -12.84 -8.63
CA GLY A 81 5.35 -12.58 -7.76
C GLY A 81 6.58 -12.05 -8.50
N GLN A 82 6.68 -12.27 -9.82
CA GLN A 82 7.72 -11.70 -10.67
C GLN A 82 7.67 -10.16 -10.77
N HIS A 83 6.55 -9.54 -10.41
CA HIS A 83 6.39 -8.09 -10.37
C HIS A 83 6.78 -7.48 -9.03
N VAL A 84 7.17 -8.30 -8.05
CA VAL A 84 7.48 -7.87 -6.68
C VAL A 84 8.93 -8.19 -6.36
N ILE A 85 9.72 -7.16 -6.11
CA ILE A 85 11.07 -7.31 -5.56
C ILE A 85 10.98 -7.24 -4.05
N ASN A 86 11.25 -8.36 -3.37
CA ASN A 86 11.48 -8.35 -1.92
C ASN A 86 12.76 -7.53 -1.64
N GLY A 87 12.71 -6.60 -0.69
CA GLY A 87 13.89 -5.83 -0.31
C GLY A 87 14.54 -6.33 0.97
N VAL A 88 15.77 -5.91 1.19
CA VAL A 88 16.42 -6.04 2.50
C VAL A 88 15.65 -5.17 3.51
N PRO A 89 15.27 -5.69 4.69
CA PRO A 89 14.57 -4.91 5.70
C PRO A 89 15.29 -3.59 6.02
N GLY A 90 14.54 -2.49 6.02
CA GLY A 90 15.09 -1.16 6.33
C GLY A 90 15.75 -0.44 5.14
N SER A 91 15.83 -1.08 3.97
CA SER A 91 16.22 -0.37 2.75
C SER A 91 15.17 0.67 2.37
N LYS A 92 15.58 1.95 2.35
CA LYS A 92 14.85 3.06 1.75
C LYS A 92 15.57 3.43 0.46
N GLY A 93 14.92 3.33 -0.70
CA GLY A 93 15.48 3.82 -1.97
C GLY A 93 15.61 2.83 -3.13
N ILE A 94 16.20 3.37 -4.21
CA ILE A 94 15.86 3.21 -5.65
C ILE A 94 16.67 2.10 -6.36
N THR A 95 17.58 1.41 -5.69
CA THR A 95 18.61 0.60 -6.41
C THR A 95 18.05 -0.60 -7.17
N ALA A 96 16.82 -1.04 -6.89
CA ALA A 96 16.07 -1.93 -7.76
C ALA A 96 14.56 -1.66 -7.62
N ILE A 97 14.03 -0.64 -8.32
CA ILE A 97 12.59 -0.34 -8.38
C ILE A 97 11.88 -1.48 -9.15
N ASP A 98 10.83 -2.07 -8.56
CA ASP A 98 9.96 -2.97 -9.31
C ASP A 98 8.85 -2.20 -10.03
N ILE A 99 8.12 -2.90 -10.90
CA ILE A 99 7.08 -2.27 -11.72
C ILE A 99 5.97 -1.62 -10.87
N ILE A 100 5.72 -2.10 -9.65
CA ILE A 100 4.69 -1.55 -8.78
C ILE A 100 5.15 -0.22 -8.19
N GLU A 101 6.39 -0.18 -7.70
CA GLU A 101 7.03 1.04 -7.22
C GLU A 101 7.16 2.09 -8.34
N ASP A 102 7.61 1.69 -9.54
CA ASP A 102 7.73 2.58 -10.71
C ASP A 102 6.38 3.25 -11.05
N LEU A 103 5.32 2.45 -11.10
CA LEU A 103 3.97 2.97 -11.36
C LEU A 103 3.48 3.89 -10.25
N ALA A 104 3.75 3.54 -8.99
CA ALA A 104 3.36 4.35 -7.85
C ALA A 104 4.10 5.71 -7.82
N PHE A 105 5.37 5.73 -8.23
CA PHE A 105 6.23 6.91 -8.19
C PHE A 105 6.01 7.86 -9.38
N LYS A 106 5.37 7.38 -10.46
CA LYS A 106 4.94 8.21 -11.60
C LYS A 106 3.74 9.09 -11.29
N LEU A 107 2.98 8.76 -10.23
CA LEU A 107 1.87 9.59 -9.79
C LEU A 107 2.37 10.70 -8.87
N PRO A 108 1.91 11.95 -9.05
CA PRO A 108 2.28 13.04 -8.16
C PRO A 108 1.78 12.75 -6.74
N ALA A 109 2.57 13.14 -5.75
CA ALA A 109 2.09 13.18 -4.38
C ALA A 109 1.05 14.29 -4.26
N MET A 110 -0.14 13.98 -3.78
CA MET A 110 -1.25 14.93 -3.79
C MET A 110 -1.41 15.69 -2.45
N GLY A 111 -0.32 15.88 -1.69
CA GLY A 111 -0.34 16.59 -0.40
C GLY A 111 -0.66 15.70 0.82
N SER A 112 -0.89 16.31 2.00
CA SER A 112 -1.29 15.61 3.25
C SER A 112 -2.77 15.32 3.35
N ASP A 113 -3.58 15.77 2.39
CA ASP A 113 -5.02 15.57 2.47
C ASP A 113 -5.34 14.05 2.39
N PRO A 114 -6.09 13.50 3.36
CA PRO A 114 -6.50 12.10 3.38
C PRO A 114 -7.19 11.64 2.09
N VAL A 115 -8.04 12.51 1.53
CA VAL A 115 -8.76 12.26 0.28
C VAL A 115 -7.75 12.13 -0.86
N MET A 116 -6.69 12.92 -0.80
CA MET A 116 -5.62 12.89 -1.79
C MET A 116 -4.74 11.65 -1.68
N CYS A 117 -4.37 11.22 -0.47
CA CYS A 117 -3.67 9.94 -0.26
C CYS A 117 -4.50 8.74 -0.71
N GLN A 118 -5.81 8.78 -0.46
CA GLN A 118 -6.74 7.76 -0.92
C GLN A 118 -6.86 7.74 -2.46
N ASN A 119 -7.07 8.90 -3.07
CA ASN A 119 -7.15 9.03 -4.53
C ASN A 119 -5.86 8.59 -5.21
N TRP A 120 -4.70 8.89 -4.61
CA TRP A 120 -3.41 8.39 -5.07
C TRP A 120 -3.38 6.86 -5.03
N ALA A 121 -3.71 6.23 -3.89
CA ALA A 121 -3.71 4.77 -3.76
C ALA A 121 -4.68 4.11 -4.77
N GLN A 122 -5.86 4.69 -4.96
CA GLN A 122 -6.81 4.24 -5.97
C GLN A 122 -6.25 4.35 -7.40
N SER A 123 -5.57 5.45 -7.72
CA SER A 123 -4.96 5.65 -9.03
C SER A 123 -3.85 4.64 -9.31
N VAL A 124 -3.01 4.32 -8.31
CA VAL A 124 -2.01 3.25 -8.42
C VAL A 124 -2.67 1.92 -8.75
N VAL A 125 -3.74 1.56 -8.02
CA VAL A 125 -4.47 0.30 -8.22
C VAL A 125 -5.10 0.24 -9.61
N GLN A 126 -5.70 1.32 -10.10
CA GLN A 126 -6.24 1.37 -11.47
C GLN A 126 -5.16 1.18 -12.52
N MET A 127 -3.98 1.77 -12.33
CA MET A 127 -2.84 1.54 -13.22
C MET A 127 -2.40 0.08 -13.22
N LEU A 128 -2.33 -0.57 -12.06
CA LEU A 128 -1.97 -1.99 -11.95
C LEU A 128 -2.98 -2.91 -12.65
N ILE A 129 -4.28 -2.61 -12.55
CA ILE A 129 -5.35 -3.36 -13.25
C ILE A 129 -5.22 -3.16 -14.77
N SER A 130 -5.08 -1.90 -15.21
CA SER A 130 -5.00 -1.55 -16.64
C SER A 130 -3.81 -2.22 -17.36
N LYS A 131 -2.75 -2.52 -16.62
CA LYS A 131 -1.54 -3.19 -17.12
C LYS A 131 -1.56 -4.71 -16.92
N SER A 132 -2.67 -5.27 -16.45
CA SER A 132 -2.82 -6.70 -16.13
C SER A 132 -1.79 -7.21 -15.10
N ILE A 133 -1.27 -6.34 -14.25
CA ILE A 133 -0.35 -6.68 -13.16
C ILE A 133 -1.12 -7.17 -11.94
N LEU A 134 -2.26 -6.50 -11.64
CA LEU A 134 -3.17 -6.86 -10.56
C LEU A 134 -4.39 -7.59 -11.13
N ARG A 135 -4.64 -8.80 -10.61
CA ARG A 135 -5.94 -9.45 -10.72
C ARG A 135 -6.82 -8.97 -9.56
N PRO A 136 -7.81 -8.09 -9.80
CA PRO A 136 -8.58 -7.46 -8.73
C PRO A 136 -9.46 -8.47 -8.01
N SER A 137 -9.71 -8.24 -6.72
CA SER A 137 -10.76 -8.96 -5.98
C SER A 137 -12.15 -8.48 -6.44
N PRO A 138 -13.19 -9.34 -6.37
CA PRO A 138 -14.56 -8.92 -6.65
C PRO A 138 -15.04 -7.75 -5.77
N GLN A 139 -14.46 -7.61 -4.57
CA GLN A 139 -14.83 -6.60 -3.57
C GLN A 139 -14.07 -5.28 -3.71
N ILE A 140 -13.17 -5.13 -4.69
CA ILE A 140 -12.26 -3.97 -4.76
C ILE A 140 -12.99 -2.62 -4.82
N GLN A 141 -14.12 -2.55 -5.51
CA GLN A 141 -14.93 -1.34 -5.60
C GLN A 141 -15.58 -1.00 -4.26
N MET A 142 -16.15 -2.02 -3.59
CA MET A 142 -16.70 -1.86 -2.23
C MET A 142 -15.62 -1.39 -1.26
N VAL A 143 -14.40 -1.91 -1.35
CA VAL A 143 -13.27 -1.47 -0.50
C VAL A 143 -13.00 0.02 -0.68
N PHE A 144 -12.92 0.52 -1.92
CA PHE A 144 -12.70 1.95 -2.16
C PHE A 144 -13.88 2.82 -1.72
N GLU A 145 -15.10 2.35 -1.85
CA GLU A 145 -16.28 3.09 -1.39
C GLU A 145 -16.39 3.13 0.14
N SER A 146 -16.22 1.99 0.82
CA SER A 146 -16.21 1.92 2.28
C SER A 146 -15.07 2.74 2.87
N ALA A 147 -13.93 2.75 2.17
CA ALA A 147 -12.80 3.59 2.48
C ALA A 147 -13.12 5.10 2.41
N ARG A 148 -13.91 5.55 1.42
CA ARG A 148 -14.31 6.96 1.25
C ARG A 148 -15.36 7.40 2.26
N ARG A 149 -16.31 6.52 2.59
CA ARG A 149 -17.50 6.88 3.39
C ARG A 149 -17.21 6.98 4.89
N GLY A 150 -16.08 6.44 5.36
CA GLY A 150 -15.66 6.45 6.77
C GLY A 150 -16.79 6.07 7.73
N PRO A 151 -16.99 4.78 8.05
CA PRO A 151 -16.53 4.31 9.38
C PRO A 151 -16.21 2.80 9.41
N PHE A 152 -14.97 2.47 9.75
CA PHE A 152 -14.64 1.23 10.49
C PHE A 152 -14.18 1.62 11.90
#